data_AF-A0A838NKB0-F1
#
_entry.id   AF-A0A838NKB0-F1
#
_cell.length_a   1.000
_cell.length_b   1.000
_cell.length_c   1.000
_cell.angle_alpha   90.00
_cell.angle_beta   90.00
_cell.angle_gamma   90.00
#
_symmetry.space_group_name_H-M   'P 1'
#
loop_
_entity.id
_entity.type
_entity.pdbx_description
1 polymer ?
#
loop_
_entity_poly.entity_id
_entity_poly.type
_entity_poly.pdbx_seq_one_letter_code
_entity_poly.pdbx_strand_id
1 'polypeptide(L)'
;MGYPHPSHPKETVVLSKHFGDPEARSYAGWVRHGGYEALRKAVGMTREAIVEEVKASGLRGRGGAGFPTGLKWSFMPKDVVKPHYLVCNADESEPGTFKDREIMRWTPHALIEGCAIAAYAIGAERCYIYIRGEFTEPWRVMSAAVEQAFANGALG
;
A
#
# COMPACT_ATOMS: atom_id res chain seq x y z
N MET A 1 1.21 21.72 17.01
CA MET A 1 2.52 21.12 16.66
C MET A 1 3.08 21.92 15.51
N GLY A 2 4.12 22.71 15.77
CA GLY A 2 4.66 23.71 14.83
C GLY A 2 5.38 23.06 13.66
N TYR A 3 5.11 23.58 12.47
CA TYR A 3 5.77 23.21 11.22
C TYR A 3 6.49 24.45 10.66
N PRO A 4 7.67 24.30 10.05
CA PRO A 4 8.38 23.05 9.74
C PRO A 4 9.44 22.68 10.79
N HIS A 5 9.53 21.39 11.13
CA HIS A 5 10.74 20.83 11.74
C HIS A 5 11.76 20.54 10.63
N PRO A 6 13.05 20.90 10.80
CA PRO A 6 14.08 20.52 9.84
C PRO A 6 14.25 19.00 9.83
N SER A 7 14.26 18.39 8.64
CA SER A 7 14.53 16.95 8.49
C SER A 7 15.91 16.61 9.04
N HIS A 8 15.99 15.46 9.73
CA HIS A 8 17.27 14.97 10.23
C HIS A 8 18.14 14.44 9.06
N PRO A 9 19.48 14.61 9.04
CA PRO A 9 20.33 14.13 7.94
C PRO A 9 20.26 12.62 7.64
N LYS A 10 19.74 11.83 8.60
CA LYS A 10 19.54 10.37 8.47
C LYS A 10 18.10 10.00 8.11
N GLU A 11 17.20 10.96 7.96
CA GLU A 11 15.83 10.73 7.53
C GLU A 11 15.80 10.25 6.08
N THR A 12 14.98 9.25 5.80
CA THR A 12 14.79 8.72 4.44
C THR A 12 13.34 8.92 4.03
N VAL A 13 13.13 9.64 2.92
CA VAL A 13 11.80 9.82 2.33
C VAL A 13 11.43 8.56 1.54
N VAL A 14 10.33 7.93 1.93
CA VAL A 14 9.84 6.69 1.29
C VAL A 14 8.61 6.97 0.44
N LEU A 15 7.48 7.34 1.06
CA LEU A 15 6.18 7.44 0.36
C LEU A 15 6.11 8.63 -0.60
N SER A 16 6.55 9.80 -0.18
CA SER A 16 6.45 11.04 -0.97
C SER A 16 7.63 11.28 -1.91
N LYS A 17 8.57 10.34 -2.01
CA LYS A 17 9.82 10.49 -2.77
C LYS A 17 9.57 10.83 -4.25
N HIS A 18 8.50 10.29 -4.83
CA HIS A 18 8.12 10.45 -6.23
C HIS A 18 6.84 11.28 -6.42
N PHE A 19 6.41 12.03 -5.40
CA PHE A 19 5.26 12.92 -5.56
C PHE A 19 5.61 14.05 -6.53
N GLY A 20 4.69 14.34 -7.44
CA GLY A 20 4.91 15.31 -8.52
C GLY A 20 5.50 14.72 -9.81
N ASP A 21 6.01 13.48 -9.79
CA ASP A 21 6.55 12.81 -10.97
C ASP A 21 5.42 12.08 -11.73
N PRO A 22 5.07 12.50 -12.96
CA PRO A 22 4.04 11.83 -13.75
C PRO A 22 4.40 10.39 -14.14
N GLU A 23 5.69 10.07 -14.28
CA GLU A 23 6.14 8.74 -14.70
C GLU A 23 5.84 7.68 -13.63
N ALA A 24 5.92 8.06 -12.35
CA ALA A 24 5.62 7.20 -11.21
C ALA A 24 4.14 6.74 -11.14
N ARG A 25 3.25 7.34 -11.95
CA ARG A 25 1.85 6.91 -12.08
C ARG A 25 1.67 5.70 -12.99
N SER A 26 2.63 5.47 -13.89
CA SER A 26 2.57 4.37 -14.86
C SER A 26 3.28 3.13 -14.35
N TYR A 27 2.87 1.95 -14.81
CA TYR A 27 3.55 0.70 -14.48
C TYR A 27 5.04 0.74 -14.85
N ALA A 28 5.35 1.13 -16.10
CA ALA A 28 6.73 1.15 -16.59
C ALA A 28 7.60 2.16 -15.83
N GLY A 29 7.05 3.33 -15.50
CA GLY A 29 7.76 4.32 -14.68
C GLY A 29 7.96 3.84 -13.25
N TRP A 30 6.94 3.26 -12.62
CA TRP A 30 7.07 2.67 -11.28
C TRP A 30 8.16 1.60 -11.23
N VAL A 31 8.20 0.70 -12.21
CA VAL A 31 9.27 -0.31 -12.34
C VAL A 31 10.66 0.33 -12.47
N ARG A 32 10.81 1.40 -13.28
CA ARG A 32 12.08 2.15 -13.38
C ARG A 32 12.51 2.78 -12.06
N HIS A 33 11.57 3.08 -11.17
CA HIS A 33 11.84 3.58 -9.82
C HIS A 33 12.07 2.48 -8.77
N GLY A 34 12.22 1.21 -9.18
CA GLY A 34 12.39 0.06 -8.29
C GLY A 34 11.08 -0.55 -7.79
N GLY A 35 9.96 -0.17 -8.41
CA GLY A 35 8.64 -0.70 -8.10
C GLY A 35 8.53 -2.21 -8.33
N TYR A 36 7.68 -2.86 -7.53
CA TYR A 36 7.44 -4.30 -7.54
C TYR A 36 8.63 -5.18 -7.11
N GLU A 37 9.78 -4.60 -6.73
CA GLU A 37 10.89 -5.34 -6.14
C GLU A 37 10.51 -5.94 -4.78
N ALA A 38 9.80 -5.18 -3.94
CA ALA A 38 9.37 -5.66 -2.63
C ALA A 38 8.30 -6.76 -2.78
N LEU A 39 7.40 -6.62 -3.75
CA LEU A 39 6.45 -7.70 -4.07
C LEU A 39 7.16 -8.97 -4.54
N ARG A 40 8.14 -8.87 -5.44
CA ARG A 40 8.95 -10.02 -5.88
C ARG A 40 9.67 -10.70 -4.72
N LYS A 41 10.24 -9.93 -3.78
CA LYS A 41 10.82 -10.48 -2.55
C LYS A 41 9.75 -11.20 -1.72
N ALA A 42 8.60 -10.55 -1.49
CA ALA A 42 7.55 -11.07 -0.63
C ALA A 42 6.98 -12.41 -1.12
N VAL A 43 6.74 -12.56 -2.43
CA VAL A 43 6.23 -13.85 -2.97
C VAL A 43 7.25 -14.99 -2.87
N GLY A 44 8.53 -14.68 -2.70
CA GLY A 44 9.58 -15.66 -2.39
C GLY A 44 9.71 -16.01 -0.90
N MET A 45 8.95 -15.33 -0.02
CA MET A 45 8.93 -15.56 1.42
C MET A 45 7.70 -16.39 1.83
N THR A 46 7.78 -17.04 2.99
CA THR A 46 6.58 -17.60 3.63
C THR A 46 5.71 -16.47 4.16
N ARG A 47 4.40 -16.71 4.26
CA ARG A 47 3.43 -15.75 4.79
C ARG A 47 3.80 -15.33 6.21
N GLU A 48 4.20 -16.30 7.03
CA GLU A 48 4.63 -16.11 8.41
C GLU A 48 5.86 -15.21 8.50
N ALA A 49 6.84 -15.37 7.60
CA ALA A 49 8.04 -14.54 7.59
C ALA A 49 7.71 -13.06 7.30
N ILE A 50 6.76 -12.79 6.40
CA ILE A 50 6.32 -11.41 6.12
C ILE A 50 5.60 -10.81 7.32
N VAL A 51 4.70 -11.57 7.97
CA VAL A 51 3.98 -11.12 9.17
C VAL A 51 4.96 -10.79 10.29
N GLU A 52 5.98 -11.63 10.52
CA GLU A 52 7.00 -11.37 11.54
C GLU A 52 7.91 -10.20 11.18
N GLU A 53 8.26 -9.99 9.91
CA GLU A 53 9.02 -8.80 9.47
C GLU A 53 8.25 -7.49 9.78
N VAL A 54 6.94 -7.46 9.48
CA VAL A 54 6.07 -6.29 9.76
C VAL A 54 5.85 -6.09 11.26
N LYS A 55 5.84 -7.18 12.04
CA LYS A 55 5.76 -7.10 13.51
C LYS A 55 7.07 -6.55 14.09
N ALA A 56 8.22 -7.03 13.61
CA ALA A 56 9.54 -6.56 14.01
C ALA A 56 9.79 -5.11 13.62
N SER A 57 9.19 -4.63 12.52
CA SER A 57 9.31 -3.23 12.08
C SER A 57 8.63 -2.23 13.02
N GLY A 58 7.78 -2.69 13.95
CA GLY A 58 7.00 -1.82 14.83
C GLY A 58 5.94 -0.99 14.10
N LEU A 59 5.49 -1.40 12.90
CA LEU A 59 4.49 -0.66 12.14
C LEU A 59 3.16 -0.61 12.90
N ARG A 60 2.62 0.60 13.07
CA ARG A 60 1.31 0.85 13.67
C ARG A 60 0.33 1.37 12.63
N GLY A 61 -0.96 1.11 12.86
CA GLY A 61 -2.04 1.55 11.98
C GLY A 61 -2.06 3.06 11.77
N ARG A 62 -2.15 3.49 10.51
CA ARG A 62 -2.08 4.91 10.10
C ARG A 62 -3.45 5.55 9.83
N GLY A 63 -4.54 4.82 10.05
CA GLY A 63 -5.91 5.34 9.99
C GLY A 63 -6.45 5.85 11.35
N GLY A 64 -5.58 6.38 12.21
CA GLY A 64 -5.96 6.95 13.52
C GLY A 64 -5.89 5.99 14.71
N ALA A 65 -6.24 4.71 14.56
CA ALA A 65 -6.30 3.77 15.69
C ALA A 65 -4.93 3.41 16.31
N GLY A 66 -3.85 3.43 15.52
CA GLY A 66 -2.50 3.15 16.02
C GLY A 66 -2.27 1.70 16.51
N PHE A 67 -3.12 0.74 16.16
CA PHE A 67 -2.93 -0.67 16.55
C PHE A 67 -1.72 -1.29 15.82
N PRO A 68 -0.89 -2.16 16.45
CA PRO A 68 0.25 -2.79 15.79
C PRO A 68 -0.18 -3.66 14.60
N THR A 69 0.29 -3.31 13.39
CA THR A 69 -0.18 -3.92 12.13
C THR A 69 0.23 -5.39 12.03
N GLY A 70 1.48 -5.73 12.36
CA GLY A 70 1.95 -7.12 12.32
C GLY A 70 1.19 -8.04 13.28
N LEU A 71 0.87 -7.56 14.49
CA LEU A 71 0.01 -8.30 15.42
C LEU A 71 -1.40 -8.47 14.86
N LYS A 72 -1.99 -7.43 14.25
CA LYS A 72 -3.31 -7.54 13.60
C LYS A 72 -3.33 -8.61 12.52
N TRP A 73 -2.28 -8.68 11.69
CA TRP A 73 -2.16 -9.70 10.64
C TRP A 73 -2.03 -11.11 11.22
N SER A 74 -1.37 -11.28 12.36
CA SER A 74 -1.21 -12.58 13.02
C SER A 74 -2.52 -13.20 13.53
N PHE A 75 -3.61 -12.43 13.61
CA PHE A 75 -4.93 -12.94 13.97
C PHE A 75 -5.64 -13.65 12.82
N MET A 76 -5.14 -13.55 11.59
CA MET A 76 -5.75 -14.22 10.44
C MET A 76 -5.59 -15.75 10.56
N PRO A 77 -6.64 -16.52 10.22
CA PRO A 77 -6.55 -17.98 10.23
C PRO A 77 -5.42 -18.48 9.33
N LYS A 78 -4.60 -19.40 9.83
CA LYS A 78 -3.52 -20.02 9.03
C LYS A 78 -4.08 -20.92 7.93
N ASP A 79 -5.09 -21.69 8.28
CA ASP A 79 -5.79 -22.57 7.35
C ASP A 79 -6.86 -21.77 6.58
N VAL A 80 -6.68 -21.68 5.26
CA VAL A 80 -7.65 -21.01 4.37
C VAL A 80 -8.77 -21.99 4.05
N VAL A 81 -9.72 -22.13 4.97
CA VAL A 81 -10.92 -22.98 4.77
C VAL A 81 -12.02 -22.21 4.02
N LYS A 82 -11.95 -20.88 4.03
CA LYS A 82 -12.87 -19.97 3.32
C LYS A 82 -12.07 -18.87 2.63
N PRO A 83 -12.60 -18.27 1.55
CA PRO A 83 -11.94 -17.15 0.90
C PRO A 83 -11.70 -15.99 1.88
N HIS A 84 -10.46 -15.51 1.94
CA HIS A 84 -10.10 -14.31 2.68
C HIS A 84 -10.06 -13.09 1.76
N TYR A 85 -10.33 -11.93 2.33
CA TYR A 85 -10.41 -10.67 1.63
C TYR A 85 -9.56 -9.63 2.34
N LEU A 86 -8.82 -8.85 1.56
CA LEU A 86 -8.20 -7.61 2.01
C LEU A 86 -9.10 -6.43 1.64
N VAL A 87 -9.31 -5.51 2.60
CA VAL A 87 -10.00 -4.25 2.34
C VAL A 87 -9.04 -3.11 2.67
N CYS A 88 -8.66 -2.35 1.64
CA CYS A 88 -7.94 -1.10 1.78
C CYS A 88 -8.96 0.03 2.03
N ASN A 89 -8.87 0.64 3.21
CA ASN A 89 -9.66 1.82 3.53
C ASN A 89 -8.98 3.06 2.96
N ALA A 90 -9.49 3.57 1.83
CA ALA A 90 -9.09 4.84 1.24
C ALA A 90 -10.21 5.90 1.33
N ASP A 91 -11.07 5.78 2.36
CA ASP A 91 -12.02 6.83 2.77
C ASP A 91 -11.31 7.89 3.60
N GLU A 92 -10.67 8.85 2.93
CA GLU A 92 -10.02 9.99 3.58
C GLU A 92 -11.06 11.11 3.82
N SER A 93 -11.84 10.96 4.90
CA SER A 93 -12.98 11.84 5.21
C SER A 93 -12.82 12.70 6.47
N GLU A 94 -11.79 12.47 7.28
CA GLU A 94 -11.53 13.27 8.47
C GLU A 94 -11.04 14.70 8.08
N PRO A 95 -11.63 15.77 8.64
CA PRO A 95 -11.21 17.14 8.35
C PRO A 95 -9.71 17.37 8.61
N GLY A 96 -9.03 18.00 7.66
CA GLY A 96 -7.59 18.25 7.75
C GLY A 96 -6.70 17.06 7.32
N THR A 97 -7.29 15.94 6.91
CA THR A 97 -6.56 14.80 6.32
C THR A 97 -6.60 14.85 4.80
N PHE A 98 -5.42 14.77 4.17
CA PHE A 98 -5.24 14.84 2.71
C PHE A 98 -3.97 14.10 2.24
N LYS A 99 -3.48 13.18 3.07
CA LYS A 99 -2.23 12.43 2.86
C LYS A 99 -2.42 11.24 1.91
N ASP A 100 -3.53 10.52 2.02
CA ASP A 100 -3.76 9.28 1.28
C ASP A 100 -4.16 9.58 -0.16
N ARG A 101 -4.90 10.68 -0.36
CA ARG A 101 -5.19 11.22 -1.69
C ARG A 101 -3.93 11.38 -2.54
N GLU A 102 -2.85 11.92 -1.98
CA GLU A 102 -1.63 12.18 -2.74
C GLU A 102 -0.88 10.88 -3.12
N ILE A 103 -0.93 9.84 -2.28
CA ILE A 103 -0.39 8.52 -2.63
C ILE A 103 -1.12 7.96 -3.85
N MET A 104 -2.46 7.98 -3.85
CA MET A 104 -3.27 7.49 -4.97
C MET A 104 -3.07 8.31 -6.25
N ARG A 105 -2.83 9.61 -6.13
CA ARG A 105 -2.63 10.51 -7.28
C ARG A 105 -1.26 10.36 -7.92
N TRP A 106 -0.21 10.19 -7.13
CA TRP A 106 1.17 10.24 -7.62
C TRP A 106 1.84 8.88 -7.75
N THR A 107 1.58 7.97 -6.82
CA THR A 107 2.25 6.68 -6.75
C THR A 107 1.23 5.55 -6.54
N PRO A 108 0.22 5.39 -7.42
CA PRO A 108 -0.84 4.39 -7.26
C PRO A 108 -0.28 2.96 -7.18
N HIS A 109 0.77 2.66 -7.95
CA HIS A 109 1.42 1.35 -7.94
C HIS A 109 2.08 1.01 -6.59
N ALA A 110 2.51 2.01 -5.80
CA ALA A 110 3.01 1.77 -4.45
C ALA A 110 1.92 1.23 -3.51
N LEU A 111 0.70 1.76 -3.62
CA LEU A 111 -0.45 1.26 -2.85
C LEU A 111 -0.85 -0.14 -3.33
N ILE A 112 -0.91 -0.35 -4.65
CA ILE A 112 -1.22 -1.66 -5.23
C ILE A 112 -0.20 -2.71 -4.77
N GLU A 113 1.09 -2.39 -4.81
CA GLU A 113 2.17 -3.25 -4.36
C GLU A 113 2.03 -3.60 -2.87
N GLY A 114 1.78 -2.60 -2.02
CA GLY A 114 1.53 -2.82 -0.59
C GLY A 114 0.29 -3.69 -0.32
N CYS A 115 -0.78 -3.49 -1.09
CA CYS A 115 -1.99 -4.32 -1.02
C CYS A 115 -1.71 -5.76 -1.44
N ALA A 116 -0.95 -6.00 -2.51
CA ALA A 116 -0.59 -7.33 -2.96
C ALA A 116 0.26 -8.08 -1.92
N ILE A 117 1.25 -7.41 -1.33
CA ILE A 117 2.09 -7.98 -0.25
C ILE A 117 1.22 -8.33 0.97
N ALA A 118 0.36 -7.40 1.40
CA ALA A 118 -0.53 -7.62 2.54
C ALA A 118 -1.50 -8.78 2.28
N ALA A 119 -2.10 -8.83 1.09
CA ALA A 119 -3.01 -9.90 0.70
C ALA A 119 -2.32 -11.26 0.71
N TYR A 120 -1.12 -11.35 0.13
CA TYR A 120 -0.32 -12.57 0.16
C TYR A 120 0.00 -13.01 1.60
N ALA A 121 0.43 -12.09 2.46
CA ALA A 121 0.78 -12.37 3.84
C ALA A 121 -0.39 -12.90 4.68
N ILE A 122 -1.61 -12.43 4.43
CA ILE A 122 -2.82 -12.87 5.16
C ILE A 122 -3.61 -13.99 4.44
N GLY A 123 -3.10 -14.47 3.30
CA GLY A 123 -3.78 -15.46 2.47
C GLY A 123 -5.09 -14.98 1.85
N ALA A 124 -5.22 -13.67 1.59
CA ALA A 124 -6.37 -13.11 0.88
C ALA A 124 -6.22 -13.27 -0.64
N GLU A 125 -7.23 -13.84 -1.27
CA GLU A 125 -7.29 -14.03 -2.73
C GLU A 125 -7.75 -12.77 -3.45
N ARG A 126 -8.46 -11.88 -2.74
CA ARG A 126 -9.05 -10.66 -3.33
C ARG A 126 -8.78 -9.46 -2.44
N CYS A 127 -8.44 -8.35 -3.07
CA CYS A 127 -8.30 -7.05 -2.43
C CYS A 127 -9.31 -6.07 -3.00
N TYR A 128 -10.04 -5.38 -2.12
CA TYR A 128 -10.92 -4.27 -2.47
C TYR A 128 -10.32 -2.96 -1.95
N ILE A 129 -10.31 -1.92 -2.77
CA ILE A 129 -9.91 -0.57 -2.37
C ILE A 129 -11.15 0.30 -2.37
N TYR A 130 -11.60 0.71 -1.18
CA TYR A 130 -12.75 1.59 -1.05
C TYR A 130 -12.28 3.05 -1.12
N ILE A 131 -12.55 3.72 -2.24
CA ILE A 131 -12.22 5.13 -2.47
C ILE A 131 -13.51 5.95 -2.33
N ARG A 132 -13.48 7.02 -1.53
CA ARG A 132 -14.63 7.91 -1.33
C ARG A 132 -15.13 8.55 -2.63
N GLY A 133 -16.43 8.83 -2.70
CA GLY A 133 -17.09 9.31 -3.92
C GLY A 133 -16.57 10.66 -4.45
N GLU A 134 -16.01 11.51 -3.58
CA GLU A 134 -15.45 12.81 -3.97
C GLU A 134 -14.09 12.68 -4.71
N PHE A 135 -13.41 11.54 -4.60
CA PHE A 135 -12.08 11.33 -5.17
C PHE A 135 -12.16 10.81 -6.61
N THR A 136 -12.78 11.60 -7.50
CA THR A 136 -12.94 11.25 -8.91
C THR A 136 -11.62 11.10 -9.67
N GLU A 137 -10.66 12.01 -9.47
CA GLU A 137 -9.32 11.94 -10.07
C GLU A 137 -8.50 10.75 -9.50
N PRO A 138 -8.30 10.59 -8.17
CA PRO A 138 -7.63 9.43 -7.61
C PRO A 138 -8.23 8.10 -8.05
N TRP A 139 -9.57 8.00 -8.12
CA TRP A 139 -10.24 6.81 -8.62
C TRP A 139 -9.83 6.45 -10.05
N ARG A 140 -9.83 7.42 -10.99
CA ARG A 140 -9.40 7.20 -12.38
C ARG A 140 -7.93 6.76 -12.46
N VAL A 141 -7.05 7.39 -11.69
CA VAL A 141 -5.62 7.05 -11.65
C VAL A 141 -5.41 5.64 -11.11
N MET A 142 -6.08 5.29 -10.01
CA MET A 142 -6.01 3.97 -9.41
C MET A 142 -6.57 2.89 -10.34
N SER A 143 -7.72 3.12 -10.99
CA SER A 143 -8.31 2.17 -11.95
C SER A 143 -7.35 1.88 -13.11
N ALA A 144 -6.76 2.91 -13.71
CA ALA A 144 -5.78 2.73 -14.79
C ALA A 144 -4.52 1.98 -14.30
N ALA A 145 -4.01 2.30 -13.11
CA ALA A 145 -2.85 1.62 -12.53
C ALA A 145 -3.14 0.14 -12.22
N VAL A 146 -4.35 -0.20 -11.75
CA VAL A 146 -4.77 -1.59 -11.55
C VAL A 146 -4.81 -2.35 -12.88
N GLU A 147 -5.42 -1.77 -13.91
CA GLU A 147 -5.44 -2.37 -15.26
C GLU A 147 -4.03 -2.62 -15.79
N GLN A 148 -3.13 -1.65 -15.65
CA GLN A 148 -1.73 -1.80 -16.05
C GLN A 148 -1.02 -2.89 -15.25
N ALA A 149 -1.27 -3.01 -13.95
CA ALA A 149 -0.66 -4.03 -13.10
C ALA A 149 -1.10 -5.44 -13.51
N PHE A 150 -2.37 -5.65 -13.86
CA PHE A 150 -2.87 -6.90 -14.43
C PHE A 150 -2.29 -7.17 -15.82
N ALA A 151 -2.29 -6.17 -16.71
CA ALA A 151 -1.79 -6.32 -18.08
C ALA A 151 -0.30 -6.70 -18.15
N ASN A 152 0.48 -6.33 -17.13
CA ASN A 152 1.90 -6.64 -17.03
C ASN A 152 2.22 -7.79 -16.04
N GLY A 153 1.20 -8.53 -15.56
CA GLY A 153 1.38 -9.71 -14.72
C GLY A 153 1.91 -9.44 -13.31
N ALA A 154 1.85 -8.19 -12.83
CA ALA A 154 2.16 -7.88 -11.43
C ALA A 154 1.00 -8.27 -10.49
N LEU A 155 -0.22 -8.34 -11.03
CA LEU A 155 -1.41 -8.92 -10.39
C LEU A 155 -1.95 -10.03 -11.30
N GLY A 156 -2.58 -11.06 -10.72
CA GLY A 156 -3.14 -12.20 -11.44
C GLY A 156 -3.77 -13.22 -10.52
#